data_AF-A0A1M6AQB8-F1
#
_entry.id   AF-A0A1M6AQB8-F1
#
_cell.length_a   1.000
_cell.length_b   1.000
_cell.length_c   1.000
_cell.angle_alpha   90.00
_cell.angle_beta   90.00
_cell.angle_gamma   90.00
#
_symmetry.space_group_name_H-M   'P 1'
#
loop_
_entity.id
_entity.type
_entity.pdbx_description
1 polymer ?
#
loop_
_entity_poly.entity_id
_entity_poly.type
_entity_poly.pdbx_seq_one_letter_code
_entity_poly.pdbx_strand_id
1 'polypeptide(L)'
;MKNYKNMKPQFDYQELIDELKSEVRAGSLTENDIIQVLRSHKADKNGYYPIIDWHYNKETMEMELAPDSLDDEEDIREKNIIREQYLEDLPVLKDMTVKACLAEMFEKSK
;
A
#
# COMPACT_ATOMS: atom_id res chain seq x y z
N MET A 1 21.78 -8.27 0.85
CA MET A 1 22.34 -7.04 1.46
C MET A 1 22.27 -5.90 0.45
N LYS A 2 21.23 -5.04 0.51
CA LYS A 2 21.18 -3.83 -0.33
C LYS A 2 21.92 -2.71 0.40
N ASN A 3 22.96 -2.19 -0.24
CA ASN A 3 23.81 -1.11 0.25
C ASN A 3 23.05 0.23 0.19
N TYR A 4 22.64 0.76 1.33
CA TYR A 4 22.11 2.12 1.45
C TYR A 4 23.27 3.12 1.55
N LYS A 5 23.91 3.41 0.42
CA LYS A 5 24.90 4.49 0.31
C LYS A 5 24.47 5.47 -0.79
N ASN A 6 23.54 6.36 -0.40
CA ASN A 6 23.33 7.74 -0.85
C ASN A 6 21.89 8.13 -0.50
N MET A 7 21.71 8.84 0.62
CA MET A 7 20.41 9.42 1.00
C MET A 7 19.96 10.40 -0.08
N LYS A 8 18.94 10.01 -0.85
CA LYS A 8 18.07 10.98 -1.51
C LYS A 8 17.06 11.47 -0.45
N PRO A 9 16.92 12.78 -0.21
CA PRO A 9 16.04 13.31 0.84
C PRO A 9 14.55 13.29 0.44
N GLN A 10 14.18 12.45 -0.53
CA GLN A 10 12.88 12.41 -1.18
C GLN A 10 12.53 10.95 -1.37
N PHE A 11 11.36 10.55 -0.86
CA PHE A 11 10.84 9.21 -1.05
C PHE A 11 10.45 9.06 -2.53
N ASP A 12 10.92 7.98 -3.16
CA ASP A 12 10.59 7.70 -4.55
C ASP A 12 9.24 6.98 -4.58
N TYR A 13 8.19 7.73 -4.86
CA TYR A 13 6.82 7.21 -4.94
C TYR A 13 6.47 6.62 -6.30
N GLN A 14 7.39 6.61 -7.28
CA GLN A 14 7.05 6.25 -8.65
C GLN A 14 6.40 4.86 -8.74
N GLU A 15 6.93 3.88 -8.01
CA GLU A 15 6.40 2.52 -7.96
C GLU A 15 4.97 2.47 -7.39
N LEU A 16 4.76 3.02 -6.19
CA LEU A 16 3.45 3.09 -5.52
C LEU A 16 2.41 3.87 -6.35
N ILE A 17 2.83 4.96 -6.99
CA ILE A 17 1.97 5.76 -7.88
C ILE A 17 1.55 4.94 -9.10
N ASP A 18 2.48 4.23 -9.73
CA ASP A 18 2.21 3.47 -10.94
C ASP A 18 1.34 2.25 -10.67
N GLU A 19 1.55 1.58 -9.54
CA GLU A 19 0.73 0.50 -9.04
C GLU A 19 -0.72 0.96 -8.80
N LEU A 20 -0.92 1.99 -7.99
CA LEU A 20 -2.26 2.49 -7.66
C LEU A 20 -2.99 3.04 -8.91
N LYS A 21 -2.26 3.66 -9.84
CA LYS A 21 -2.83 4.04 -11.15
C LYS A 21 -3.12 2.84 -12.05
N SER A 22 -2.40 1.74 -11.90
CA SER A 22 -2.70 0.50 -12.63
C SER A 22 -4.05 -0.05 -12.18
N GLU A 23 -4.30 -0.11 -10.89
CA GLU A 23 -5.60 -0.55 -10.34
C GLU A 23 -6.76 0.34 -10.78
N VAL A 24 -6.56 1.66 -10.79
CA VAL A 24 -7.57 2.59 -11.31
C VAL A 24 -7.84 2.38 -12.80
N ARG A 25 -6.80 2.07 -13.60
CA ARG A 25 -6.95 1.78 -15.03
C ARG A 25 -7.59 0.43 -15.30
N ALA A 26 -7.33 -0.56 -14.46
CA ALA A 26 -7.93 -1.89 -14.52
C ALA A 26 -9.42 -1.86 -14.11
N GLY A 27 -9.83 -0.84 -13.35
CA GLY A 27 -11.18 -0.68 -12.84
C GLY A 27 -11.41 -1.38 -11.51
N SER A 28 -10.37 -1.93 -10.89
CA SER A 28 -10.41 -2.49 -9.52
C SER A 28 -10.64 -1.39 -8.48
N LEU A 29 -10.21 -0.16 -8.78
CA LEU A 29 -10.38 1.02 -7.92
C LEU A 29 -10.91 2.23 -8.71
N THR A 30 -11.60 3.11 -8.01
CA THR A 30 -11.94 4.46 -8.44
C THR A 30 -11.21 5.51 -7.61
N GLU A 31 -11.08 6.73 -8.12
CA GLU A 31 -10.46 7.85 -7.38
C GLU A 31 -11.12 8.14 -6.02
N ASN A 32 -12.38 7.76 -5.84
CA ASN A 32 -13.16 8.01 -4.63
C ASN A 32 -13.14 6.83 -3.65
N ASP A 33 -12.59 5.68 -4.05
CA ASP A 33 -12.55 4.51 -3.19
C ASP A 33 -11.61 4.76 -2.01
N ILE A 34 -11.97 4.19 -0.88
CA ILE A 34 -11.16 4.24 0.33
C ILE A 34 -10.16 3.08 0.27
N ILE A 35 -8.89 3.41 0.47
CA ILE A 35 -7.78 2.49 0.66
C ILE A 35 -7.15 2.72 2.03
N GLN A 36 -6.29 1.81 2.45
CA GLN A 36 -5.57 1.90 3.72
C GLN A 36 -4.09 2.11 3.45
N VAL A 37 -3.50 3.19 3.95
CA VAL A 37 -2.07 3.48 3.74
C VAL A 37 -1.24 3.11 4.95
N LEU A 38 -0.09 2.48 4.71
CA LEU A 38 0.96 2.26 5.69
C LEU A 38 1.96 3.42 5.63
N ARG A 39 2.34 3.94 6.79
CA ARG A 39 3.32 5.02 6.90
C ARG A 39 4.57 4.55 7.61
N SER A 40 5.72 5.09 7.19
CA SER A 40 6.98 4.88 7.88
C SER A 40 6.87 5.30 9.34
N HIS A 41 7.53 4.58 10.25
CA HIS A 41 7.74 5.03 11.63
C HIS A 41 8.78 6.15 11.74
N LYS A 42 9.53 6.43 10.65
CA LYS A 42 10.55 7.48 10.62
C LYS A 42 10.04 8.66 9.80
N ALA A 43 10.04 9.83 10.43
CA ALA A 43 9.80 11.06 9.72
C ALA A 43 11.00 11.42 8.82
N ASP A 44 10.72 12.13 7.73
CA ASP A 44 11.72 12.80 6.92
C ASP A 44 12.28 14.05 7.65
N LYS A 45 13.18 14.77 6.97
CA LYS A 45 13.80 15.99 7.48
C LYS A 45 12.81 17.12 7.82
N ASN A 46 11.57 17.05 7.31
CA ASN A 46 10.53 18.05 7.50
C ASN A 46 9.47 17.59 8.54
N GLY A 47 9.65 16.44 9.18
CA GLY A 47 8.68 15.88 10.11
C GLY A 47 7.51 15.15 9.44
N TYR A 48 7.56 14.92 8.12
CA TYR A 48 6.55 14.17 7.38
C TYR A 48 6.85 12.68 7.48
N TYR A 49 5.81 11.86 7.71
CA TYR A 49 5.91 10.40 7.76
C TYR A 49 5.47 9.82 6.42
N PRO A 50 6.42 9.38 5.56
CA PRO A 50 6.12 8.90 4.22
C PRO A 50 5.12 7.75 4.22
N ILE A 51 4.17 7.77 3.29
CA ILE A 51 3.49 6.55 2.83
C ILE A 51 4.58 5.59 2.33
N ILE A 52 4.53 4.33 2.72
CA ILE A 52 5.49 3.31 2.30
C ILE A 52 4.81 2.12 1.61
N ASP A 53 3.52 1.94 1.85
CA ASP A 53 2.71 0.89 1.26
C ASP A 53 1.22 1.26 1.32
N TRP A 54 0.38 0.50 0.62
CA TRP A 54 -1.07 0.62 0.66
C TRP A 54 -1.75 -0.75 0.53
N HIS A 55 -2.95 -0.86 1.08
CA HIS A 55 -3.84 -2.01 0.94
C HIS A 55 -5.22 -1.56 0.49
N TYR A 56 -5.99 -2.47 -0.08
CA TYR A 56 -7.43 -2.26 -0.24
C TYR A 56 -8.09 -1.98 1.12
N ASN A 57 -9.33 -1.48 1.11
CA ASN A 57 -10.10 -1.39 2.34
C ASN A 57 -10.25 -2.77 3.00
N LYS A 58 -10.57 -2.76 4.29
CA LYS A 58 -10.67 -3.98 5.11
C LYS A 58 -11.61 -5.03 4.53
N GLU A 59 -12.77 -4.64 4.00
CA GLU A 59 -13.74 -5.58 3.43
C GLU A 59 -13.18 -6.28 2.20
N THR A 60 -12.56 -5.52 1.30
CA THR A 60 -11.89 -6.08 0.11
C THR A 60 -10.72 -6.98 0.52
N MET A 61 -9.89 -6.58 1.48
CA MET A 61 -8.79 -7.42 1.98
C MET A 61 -9.30 -8.74 2.58
N GLU A 62 -10.41 -8.72 3.33
CA GLU A 62 -11.03 -9.93 3.88
C GLU A 62 -11.53 -10.87 2.76
N MET A 63 -12.07 -10.31 1.68
CA MET A 63 -12.54 -11.06 0.52
C MET A 63 -11.39 -11.66 -0.29
N GLU A 64 -10.41 -10.85 -0.68
CA GLU A 64 -9.27 -11.27 -1.52
C GLU A 64 -8.41 -12.35 -0.84
N LEU A 65 -8.24 -12.24 0.48
CA LEU A 65 -7.44 -13.21 1.23
C LEU A 65 -8.22 -14.48 1.56
N ALA A 66 -9.55 -14.50 1.44
CA ALA A 66 -10.34 -15.68 1.73
C ALA A 66 -9.94 -16.86 0.82
N PRO A 67 -9.85 -18.09 1.35
CA PRO A 67 -9.65 -19.27 0.53
C PRO A 67 -10.83 -19.46 -0.42
N ASP A 68 -10.55 -19.68 -1.71
CA ASP A 68 -11.51 -20.08 -2.73
C ASP A 68 -11.44 -21.61 -2.93
N SER A 69 -12.54 -22.20 -3.37
CA SER A 69 -12.63 -23.58 -3.87
C SER A 69 -11.66 -23.92 -5.00
N LEU A 70 -11.16 -22.93 -5.73
CA LEU A 70 -10.18 -23.08 -6.80
C LEU A 70 -8.73 -22.97 -6.32
N ASP A 71 -8.49 -22.51 -5.10
CA ASP A 71 -7.15 -22.35 -4.56
C ASP A 71 -6.50 -23.72 -4.33
N ASP A 72 -5.24 -23.86 -4.77
CA ASP A 72 -4.42 -24.99 -4.37
C ASP A 72 -3.64 -24.70 -3.07
N GLU A 73 -2.79 -25.64 -2.65
CA GLU A 73 -2.02 -25.46 -1.41
C GLU A 73 -1.01 -24.32 -1.48
N GLU A 74 -0.53 -23.95 -2.67
CA GLU A 74 0.39 -22.82 -2.87
C GLU A 74 -0.36 -21.50 -2.73
N ASP A 75 -1.50 -21.36 -3.40
CA ASP A 75 -2.37 -20.18 -3.30
C ASP A 75 -2.77 -19.90 -1.84
N ILE A 76 -3.18 -20.93 -1.10
CA ILE A 76 -3.55 -20.82 0.32
C ILE A 76 -2.36 -20.35 1.16
N ARG A 77 -1.15 -20.86 0.89
CA ARG A 77 0.07 -20.44 1.62
C ARG A 77 0.39 -18.97 1.35
N GLU A 78 0.32 -18.53 0.10
CA GLU A 78 0.57 -17.13 -0.25
C GLU A 78 -0.45 -16.19 0.40
N LYS A 79 -1.75 -16.51 0.32
CA LYS A 79 -2.81 -15.77 0.99
C LYS A 79 -2.60 -15.69 2.50
N ASN A 80 -2.12 -16.76 3.14
CA ASN A 80 -1.82 -16.75 4.57
C ASN A 80 -0.66 -15.83 4.92
N ILE A 81 0.41 -15.81 4.13
CA ILE A 81 1.55 -14.90 4.34
C ILE A 81 1.10 -13.44 4.23
N ILE A 82 0.33 -13.12 3.19
CA ILE A 82 -0.19 -11.76 2.99
C ILE A 82 -1.13 -11.37 4.13
N ARG A 83 -2.00 -12.29 4.57
CA ARG A 83 -2.89 -12.08 5.72
C ARG A 83 -2.14 -11.76 7.00
N GLU A 84 -1.09 -12.52 7.32
CA GLU A 84 -0.28 -12.31 8.52
C GLU A 84 0.35 -10.90 8.50
N GLN A 85 0.97 -10.51 7.38
CA GLN A 85 1.53 -9.18 7.22
C GLN A 85 0.46 -8.08 7.37
N TYR A 86 -0.69 -8.23 6.71
CA TYR A 86 -1.80 -7.28 6.81
C TYR A 86 -2.29 -7.12 8.25
N LEU A 87 -2.39 -8.21 9.01
CA LEU A 87 -2.82 -8.15 10.42
C LEU A 87 -1.79 -7.47 11.33
N GLU A 88 -0.50 -7.58 11.02
CA GLU A 88 0.56 -6.84 11.72
C GLU A 88 0.50 -5.35 11.44
N ASP A 89 0.21 -4.96 10.19
CA ASP A 89 0.12 -3.57 9.77
C ASP A 89 -1.21 -2.91 10.19
N LEU A 90 -2.30 -3.68 10.28
CA LEU A 90 -3.67 -3.21 10.52
C LEU A 90 -3.82 -2.16 11.64
N PRO A 91 -3.14 -2.27 12.81
CA PRO A 91 -3.27 -1.29 13.88
C PRO A 91 -2.73 0.11 13.54
N VAL A 92 -1.87 0.23 12.54
CA VAL A 92 -1.21 1.48 12.14
C VAL A 92 -1.64 1.99 10.77
N LEU A 93 -2.43 1.20 10.04
CA LEU A 93 -3.03 1.61 8.77
C LEU A 93 -3.98 2.80 8.94
N LYS A 94 -4.03 3.65 7.92
CA LYS A 94 -4.91 4.83 7.92
C LYS A 94 -5.72 4.89 6.64
N ASP A 95 -7.01 5.11 6.78
CA ASP A 95 -7.91 5.25 5.65
C ASP A 95 -7.67 6.57 4.91
N MET A 96 -7.68 6.51 3.58
CA MET A 96 -7.53 7.64 2.68
C MET A 96 -8.18 7.32 1.33
N THR A 97 -8.70 8.31 0.61
CA THR A 97 -9.17 8.06 -0.76
C THR A 97 -8.00 7.86 -1.71
N VAL A 98 -8.19 7.07 -2.77
CA VAL A 98 -7.18 6.90 -3.84
C VAL A 98 -6.69 8.25 -4.37
N LYS A 99 -7.61 9.19 -4.61
CA LYS A 99 -7.27 10.55 -5.04
C LYS A 99 -6.38 11.31 -4.06
N ALA A 100 -6.68 11.24 -2.76
CA ALA A 100 -5.89 11.91 -1.73
C ALA A 100 -4.50 11.28 -1.61
N CYS A 101 -4.42 9.95 -1.68
CA CYS A 101 -3.16 9.21 -1.64
C CYS A 101 -2.24 9.60 -2.81
N LEU A 102 -2.77 9.57 -4.04
CA LEU A 102 -2.04 9.99 -5.23
C LEU A 102 -1.60 11.46 -5.14
N ALA A 103 -2.49 12.37 -4.72
CA ALA A 103 -2.16 13.78 -4.57
C ALA A 103 -1.04 14.02 -3.55
N GLU A 104 -1.07 13.32 -2.41
CA GLU A 104 -0.03 13.39 -1.39
C GLU A 104 1.32 12.90 -1.93
N MET A 105 1.34 11.73 -2.57
CA MET A 105 2.56 11.19 -3.18
C MET A 105 3.13 12.12 -4.26
N PHE A 106 2.30 12.69 -5.14
CA PHE A 106 2.74 13.67 -6.15
C PHE A 106 3.28 14.97 -5.55
N GLU A 107 2.71 15.45 -4.45
CA GLU A 107 3.20 16.64 -3.77
C GLU A 107 4.60 16.38 -3.17
N LYS A 108 4.79 15.22 -2.54
CA LYS A 108 6.02 14.86 -1.83
C LYS A 108 7.15 14.34 -2.74
N SER A 109 6.84 13.94 -3.97
CA SER A 109 7.82 13.62 -5.01
C SER A 109 8.41 14.83 -5.75
N LYS A 110 8.01 16.06 -5.41
CA LYS A 110 8.58 17.31 -5.96
C LYS A 110 9.67 17.88 -5.06
#